data_AF-A0A7K2WU99-F1
#
_entry.id   AF-A0A7K2WU99-F1
#
_cell.length_a   1.000
_cell.length_b   1.000
_cell.length_c   1.000
_cell.angle_alpha   90.00
_cell.angle_beta   90.00
_cell.angle_gamma   90.00
#
_symmetry.space_group_name_H-M   'P 1'
#
loop_
_entity.id
_entity.type
_entity.pdbx_description
1 polymer ?
#
loop_
_entity_poly.entity_id
_entity_poly.type
_entity_poly.pdbx_seq_one_letter_code
_entity_poly.pdbx_strand_id
1 'polypeptide(L)' 'LTAALALGRAEDTLPELAALCEEFPLDEPLQALRVRALRDASRTAEALAAYDEVRRGLADRLGTDPGPELRALHEELLHE' A
#
# COMPACT_ATOMS: atom_id res chain seq x y z
N LEU A 1 -13.05 5.34 4.99
CA LEU A 1 -12.17 4.82 3.91
C LEU A 1 -12.31 3.32 3.69
N THR A 2 -12.22 2.47 4.72
CA THR A 2 -12.38 1.00 4.61
C THR A 2 -13.68 0.54 3.94
N ALA A 3 -14.80 1.24 4.17
CA ALA A 3 -16.08 0.90 3.55
C ALA A 3 -16.14 1.18 2.03
N ALA A 4 -15.34 2.12 1.50
CA ALA A 4 -15.32 2.44 0.06
C ALA A 4 -14.47 1.45 -0.75
N LEU A 5 -13.36 1.00 -0.16
CA LEU A 5 -12.50 -0.06 -0.72
C LEU A 5 -13.25 -1.38 -0.87
N ALA A 6 -14.10 -1.74 0.10
CA ALA A 6 -14.92 -2.94 0.05
C ALA A 6 -16.04 -2.90 -1.03
N LEU A 7 -16.36 -1.73 -1.60
CA LEU A 7 -17.48 -1.54 -2.53
C LEU A 7 -17.06 -1.45 -4.00
N GLY A 8 -15.81 -1.78 -4.35
CA GLY A 8 -15.33 -1.72 -5.74
C GLY A 8 -15.20 -0.30 -6.30
N ARG A 9 -15.28 0.72 -5.43
CA ARG A 9 -14.95 2.13 -5.77
C ARG A 9 -13.50 2.47 -5.43
N ALA A 10 -12.65 1.45 -5.33
CA ALA A 10 -11.24 1.62 -5.03
C ALA A 10 -10.60 2.59 -6.04
N GLU A 11 -10.95 2.47 -7.33
CA GLU A 11 -10.42 3.31 -8.41
C GLU A 11 -10.70 4.80 -8.24
N ASP A 12 -11.91 5.18 -7.82
CA ASP A 12 -12.28 6.59 -7.60
C ASP A 12 -11.54 7.19 -6.39
N THR A 13 -11.17 6.35 -5.41
CA THR A 13 -10.49 6.77 -4.19
C THR A 13 -8.97 6.61 -4.25
N LEU A 14 -8.43 5.95 -5.28
CA LEU A 14 -6.99 5.75 -5.45
C LEU A 14 -6.17 7.07 -5.47
N PRO A 15 -6.62 8.15 -6.15
CA PRO A 15 -5.87 9.41 -6.17
C PRO A 15 -5.83 10.09 -4.80
N GLU A 16 -6.95 10.06 -4.07
CA GLU A 16 -7.07 10.64 -2.74
C GLU A 16 -6.27 9.84 -1.70
N LEU A 17 -6.31 8.50 -1.82
CA LEU A 17 -5.48 7.60 -1.03
C LEU A 17 -3.99 7.79 -1.32
N ALA A 18 -3.60 7.98 -2.58
CA ALA A 18 -2.22 8.25 -2.97
C ALA A 18 -1.73 9.56 -2.35
N ALA A 19 -2.52 10.64 -2.42
CA ALA A 19 -2.19 11.91 -1.79
C ALA A 19 -2.00 11.78 -0.27
N LEU A 20 -2.89 11.05 0.40
CA LEU A 20 -2.74 10.76 1.84
C LEU A 20 -1.49 9.92 2.13
N CYS A 21 -1.16 8.96 1.27
CA CYS A 21 0.06 8.14 1.42
C CYS A 21 1.34 8.96 1.23
N GLU A 22 1.32 9.99 0.39
CA GLU A 22 2.42 10.94 0.24
C GLU A 22 2.57 11.86 1.45
N GLU A 23 1.46 12.26 2.07
CA GLU A 23 1.45 13.07 3.29
C GLU A 23 1.88 12.27 4.53
N PHE A 24 1.50 10.99 4.61
CA PHE A 24 1.80 10.08 5.71
C PHE A 24 2.59 8.83 5.24
N PRO A 25 3.85 9.01 4.81
CA PRO A 25 4.66 7.92 4.25
C PRO A 25 5.07 6.84 5.26
N LEU A 26 4.98 7.12 6.57
CA LEU A 26 5.32 6.19 7.65
C LEU A 26 4.09 5.50 8.27
N ASP A 27 2.88 5.83 7.80
CA ASP A 27 1.65 5.20 8.27
C ASP A 27 1.45 3.85 7.56
N GLU A 28 2.00 2.78 8.15
CA GLU A 28 1.95 1.44 7.56
C GLU A 28 0.53 0.95 7.22
N PRO A 29 -0.49 1.13 8.09
CA PRO A 29 -1.88 0.80 7.73
C PRO A 29 -2.39 1.52 6.48
N LEU A 30 -2.09 2.81 6.34
CA LEU A 30 -2.48 3.59 5.18
C LEU A 30 -1.78 3.09 3.91
N GLN A 31 -0.49 2.78 4.01
CA GLN A 31 0.27 2.21 2.90
C GLN A 31 -0.23 0.81 2.52
N ALA A 32 -0.60 -0.02 3.49
CA ALA A 32 -1.19 -1.33 3.24
C ALA A 32 -2.52 -1.22 2.49
N LEU A 33 -3.33 -0.19 2.78
CA LEU A 33 -4.56 0.09 2.02
C LEU A 33 -4.26 0.48 0.57
N ARG A 34 -3.21 1.29 0.31
CA ARG A 34 -2.77 1.64 -1.06
C ARG A 34 -2.33 0.40 -1.84
N VAL A 35 -1.51 -0.45 -1.24
CA VAL A 35 -1.04 -1.70 -1.86
C VAL A 35 -2.21 -2.63 -2.18
N ARG A 36 -3.16 -2.80 -1.24
CA ARG A 36 -4.40 -3.57 -1.46
C ARG A 36 -5.25 -3.00 -2.60
N ALA A 37 -5.48 -1.69 -2.60
CA ALA A 37 -6.28 -1.04 -3.62
C ALA A 37 -5.69 -1.19 -5.03
N LEU A 38 -4.35 -1.12 -5.15
CA LEU A 38 -3.64 -1.33 -6.42
C LEU A 38 -3.74 -2.79 -6.88
N ARG A 39 -3.60 -3.75 -5.97
CA ARG A 39 -3.82 -5.18 -6.28
C ARG A 39 -5.25 -5.43 -6.76
N ASP A 40 -6.24 -4.94 -6.03
CA ASP A 40 -7.65 -5.15 -6.35
C ASP A 40 -8.04 -4.49 -7.69
N ALA A 41 -7.30 -3.46 -8.12
CA ALA A 41 -7.40 -2.85 -9.44
C ALA A 41 -6.58 -3.58 -10.54
N SER A 42 -6.05 -4.78 -10.27
CA SER A 42 -5.16 -5.55 -11.17
C SER A 42 -3.88 -4.80 -11.59
N ARG A 43 -3.39 -3.88 -10.75
CA ARG A 43 -2.17 -3.09 -10.95
C ARG A 43 -1.03 -3.61 -10.07
N THR A 44 -0.77 -4.92 -10.12
CA THR A 44 0.20 -5.64 -9.27
C THR A 44 1.61 -5.05 -9.34
N ALA A 45 2.07 -4.61 -10.52
CA ALA A 45 3.38 -3.96 -10.67
C ALA A 45 3.48 -2.64 -9.86
N GLU A 46 2.39 -1.87 -9.80
CA GLU A 46 2.35 -0.63 -9.03
C GLU A 46 2.17 -0.90 -7.53
N ALA A 47 1.46 -1.95 -7.17
CA ALA A 47 1.37 -2.43 -5.79
C ALA A 47 2.76 -2.82 -5.24
N LEU A 48 3.57 -3.53 -6.05
CA LEU A 48 4.95 -3.88 -5.70
C LEU A 48 5.84 -2.64 -5.57
N ALA A 49 5.72 -1.67 -6.48
CA ALA A 49 6.46 -0.42 -6.41
C ALA A 49 6.11 0.38 -5.14
N ALA A 50 4.83 0.51 -4.82
CA ALA A 50 4.36 1.19 -3.62
C ALA A 50 4.86 0.52 -2.33
N TYR A 51 4.87 -0.82 -2.27
CA TYR A 51 5.46 -1.54 -1.14
C TYR A 51 6.95 -1.24 -0.98
N ASP A 52 7.71 -1.23 -2.08
CA ASP A 52 9.16 -1.00 -2.03
C ASP A 52 9.51 0.45 -1.65
N GLU A 53 8.70 1.43 -2.06
CA GLU A 53 8.79 2.83 -1.60
C GLU A 53 8.70 2.92 -0.08
N VAL A 54 7.71 2.23 0.50
CA VAL A 54 7.45 2.24 1.95
C VAL A 54 8.55 1.53 2.71
N ARG A 55 8.98 0.36 2.20
CA ARG A 55 10.10 -0.40 2.76
C ARG A 55 11.38 0.44 2.83
N ARG A 56 11.72 1.16 1.75
CA ARG A 56 12.87 2.07 1.73
C ARG A 56 12.67 3.23 2.69
N GLY A 57 11.50 3.85 2.71
CA GLY A 57 11.19 4.97 3.61
C GLY A 57 11.31 4.61 5.09
N LEU A 58 10.85 3.42 5.48
CA LEU A 58 11.00 2.90 6.85
C LEU A 58 12.46 2.58 7.17
N ALA A 59 13.18 1.92 6.27
CA ALA A 59 14.59 1.61 6.46
C ALA A 59 15.44 2.89 6.59
N ASP A 60 15.19 3.89 5.74
CA ASP A 60 15.97 5.13 5.69
C ASP A 60 15.69 6.03 6.90
N ARG A 61 14.44 6.11 7.38
CA ARG A 61 14.07 7.03 8.47
C ARG A 61 14.10 6.40 9.86
N LEU A 62 13.73 5.13 9.95
CA LEU A 62 13.58 4.43 11.23
C LEU A 62 14.60 3.30 11.41
N GLY A 63 15.28 2.86 10.34
CA GLY A 63 16.16 1.69 10.39
C GLY A 63 15.40 0.39 10.59
N THR A 64 14.10 0.37 10.29
CA THR A 64 13.21 -0.77 10.52
C THR A 64 12.67 -1.34 9.22
N ASP A 65 12.41 -2.64 9.22
CA ASP A 65 11.65 -3.30 8.16
C ASP A 65 10.14 -3.04 8.28
N PRO A 66 9.36 -3.24 7.21
CA PRO A 66 7.90 -3.18 7.25
C PRO A 66 7.33 -4.21 8.23
N GLY A 67 6.23 -3.83 8.87
CA GLY A 67 5.44 -4.67 9.74
C GLY A 67 4.85 -5.90 9.05
N PRO A 68 4.33 -6.85 9.83
CA PRO A 68 3.89 -8.15 9.34
C PRO A 68 2.74 -8.05 8.32
N GLU A 69 1.85 -7.05 8.45
CA GLU A 69 0.74 -6.86 7.51
C GLU A 69 1.23 -6.51 6.10
N LEU A 70 2.15 -5.54 5.98
CA LEU A 70 2.75 -5.16 4.70
C LEU A 70 3.56 -6.30 4.09
N ARG A 71 4.29 -7.06 4.92
CA ARG A 71 5.06 -8.23 4.45
C ARG A 71 4.17 -9.33 3.90
N ALA A 72 3.07 -9.66 4.60
CA ALA A 72 2.09 -10.63 4.12
C ALA A 72 1.46 -10.19 2.78
N LEU A 73 1.13 -8.91 2.66
CA LEU A 73 0.66 -8.31 1.40
C LEU A 73 1.67 -8.45 0.27
N HIS A 74 2.94 -8.18 0.53
CA HIS A 74 3.99 -8.36 -0.48
C HIS A 74 4.13 -9.83 -0.90
N GLU A 75 4.05 -10.77 0.05
CA GLU A 75 4.05 -12.20 -0.27
C GLU A 75 2.84 -12.57 -1.12
N GLU A 76 1.63 -12.10 -0.81
CA GLU A 76 0.44 -12.32 -1.64
C GLU A 76 0.66 -11.83 -3.09
N LEU A 77 1.25 -10.65 -3.28
CA LEU A 77 1.54 -10.09 -4.61
C LEU A 77 2.55 -10.90 -5.42
N LEU A 78 3.44 -11.65 -4.77
CA LEU A 78 4.45 -12.48 -5.44
C LEU A 78 3.93 -13.86 -5.84
N HIS A 79 2.78 -14.28 -5.29
CA HIS A 79 2.18 -15.59 -5.53
C HIS A 79 0.88 -15.52 -6.35
N GLU A 80 0.58 -14.34 -6.92
CA GLU A 80 -0.54 -14.08 -7.84
C GLU A 80 -0.16 -14.46 -9.29
#